data_AF-A0A519QYV3-F1
#
_entry.id   AF-A0A519QYV3-F1
#
_cell.length_a   1.000
_cell.length_b   1.000
_cell.length_c   1.000
_cell.angle_alpha   90.00
_cell.angle_beta   90.00
_cell.angle_gamma   90.00
#
_symmetry.space_group_name_H-M   'P 1'
#
loop_
_entity.id
_entity.type
_entity.pdbx_description
1 polymer ?
#
loop_
_entity_poly.entity_id
_entity_poly.type
_entity_poly.pdbx_seq_one_letter_code
_entity_poly.pdbx_strand_id
1 'polypeptide(L)'
;MLPVFSQYAGTALTPDQIRLINRLTKNITVLFDGDAAGLRASLRGIDLILEEGMNVRVCSFPDGEDPDSFAKKYNFEEITHYLESNSKDFIQFKASLLMEDAKNDPIKKADLIREIVVSISKVPDRIQREVYIQECSRIMDISEQVLVSTLAQLIQKDIVDAGKKQKQDQKSLEVVKEETTPNAARKIDVQYEIERKIIEILLLYGNTEDEFEDTLLRTNAEGEVEEYTEKRTYKVFERVYLSLQEDEVELANPLFRAIFNNIINYFRQAENFSTEQYLMQLPQELAQEVTDVLMEDEKVVLHNWEAQNIIVKEKTHSIGQYVNETILTLRWFLVDKIIEELKKDISSEPNADNTETLSLAMDYYKLIGSFSSKLGRVMSRYHI
;
A
#
# COMPACT_ATOMS: atom_id res chain seq x y z
N MET A 1 -37.90 15.78 10.78
CA MET A 1 -36.56 15.93 10.17
C MET A 1 -36.78 16.67 8.86
N LEU A 2 -36.26 17.89 8.70
CA LEU A 2 -36.51 18.68 7.49
C LEU A 2 -35.84 18.01 6.28
N PRO A 3 -36.54 17.85 5.14
CA PRO A 3 -35.92 17.34 3.93
C PRO A 3 -34.88 18.34 3.41
N VAL A 4 -33.67 17.86 3.12
CA VAL A 4 -32.59 18.65 2.52
C VAL A 4 -32.59 18.38 1.03
N PHE A 5 -32.83 19.41 0.23
CA PHE A 5 -32.83 19.33 -1.23
C PHE A 5 -31.46 19.74 -1.77
N SER A 6 -30.92 18.96 -2.71
CA SER A 6 -29.66 19.26 -3.41
C SER A 6 -29.88 19.07 -4.91
N GLN A 7 -29.50 20.07 -5.71
CA GLN A 7 -29.62 20.03 -7.16
C GLN A 7 -28.21 20.11 -7.77
N TYR A 8 -27.89 19.18 -8.67
CA TYR A 8 -26.59 19.15 -9.35
C TYR A 8 -26.64 20.06 -10.59
N ALA A 9 -25.65 20.93 -10.73
CA ALA A 9 -25.55 21.91 -11.82
C ALA A 9 -25.23 21.25 -13.17
N GLY A 10 -26.18 20.49 -13.72
CA GLY A 10 -26.11 19.89 -15.07
C GLY A 10 -25.05 18.80 -15.25
N THR A 11 -24.44 18.30 -14.17
CA THR A 11 -23.45 17.21 -14.21
C THR A 11 -24.02 15.95 -13.59
N ALA A 12 -23.64 14.78 -14.13
CA ALA A 12 -24.06 13.51 -13.58
C ALA A 12 -23.54 13.33 -12.15
N LEU A 13 -24.38 12.79 -11.28
CA LEU A 13 -24.05 12.50 -9.88
C LEU A 13 -22.78 11.65 -9.79
N THR A 14 -21.77 12.12 -9.04
CA THR A 14 -20.48 11.40 -8.91
C THR A 14 -20.42 10.54 -7.64
N PRO A 15 -19.63 9.45 -7.63
CA PRO A 15 -19.43 8.63 -6.43
C PRO A 15 -18.94 9.44 -5.22
N ASP A 16 -18.08 10.43 -5.43
CA ASP A 16 -17.55 11.26 -4.33
C ASP A 16 -18.64 12.15 -3.70
N GLN A 17 -19.57 12.68 -4.50
CA GLN A 17 -20.72 13.42 -3.99
C GLN A 17 -21.64 12.52 -3.17
N ILE A 18 -21.87 11.30 -3.64
CA ILE A 18 -22.67 10.28 -2.96
C ILE A 18 -22.02 9.91 -1.60
N ARG A 19 -20.69 9.74 -1.55
CA ARG A 19 -19.94 9.50 -0.31
C ARG A 19 -20.08 10.62 0.70
N LEU A 20 -20.06 11.87 0.25
CA LEU A 20 -20.28 13.02 1.14
C LEU A 20 -21.69 13.00 1.74
N ILE A 21 -22.71 12.68 0.93
CA ILE A 21 -24.09 12.56 1.41
C ILE A 21 -24.24 11.37 2.37
N ASN A 22 -23.56 10.25 2.11
CA ASN A 22 -23.56 9.05 2.94
C ASN A 22 -23.08 9.32 4.38
N ARG A 23 -22.23 10.34 4.58
CA ARG A 23 -21.79 10.79 5.92
C ARG A 23 -22.90 11.53 6.69
N LEU A 24 -23.90 12.07 5.98
CA LEU A 24 -24.99 12.86 6.56
C LEU A 24 -26.27 12.03 6.72
N THR A 25 -26.58 11.16 5.76
CA THR A 25 -27.80 10.33 5.77
C THR A 25 -27.60 9.03 4.98
N LYS A 26 -28.33 7.99 5.39
CA LYS A 26 -28.44 6.72 4.66
C LYS A 26 -29.63 6.68 3.71
N ASN A 27 -30.54 7.64 3.79
CA ASN A 27 -31.78 7.66 3.02
C ASN A 27 -31.74 8.81 2.00
N ILE A 28 -31.92 8.47 0.72
CA ILE A 28 -31.96 9.40 -0.40
C ILE A 28 -33.26 9.17 -1.17
N THR A 29 -33.98 10.25 -1.45
CA THR A 29 -35.10 10.24 -2.40
C THR A 29 -34.66 11.00 -3.65
N VAL A 30 -34.64 10.31 -4.79
CA VAL A 30 -34.36 10.88 -6.11
C VAL A 30 -35.66 11.41 -6.69
N LEU A 31 -35.67 12.72 -6.99
CA LEU A 31 -36.76 13.42 -7.62
C LEU A 31 -36.57 13.41 -9.15
N PHE A 32 -37.62 13.09 -9.89
CA PHE A 32 -37.55 12.86 -11.32
C PHE A 32 -38.42 13.83 -12.13
N ASP A 33 -37.78 14.59 -13.02
CA ASP A 33 -38.45 15.38 -14.06
C ASP A 33 -38.89 14.40 -15.15
N GLY A 34 -40.19 14.27 -15.43
CA GLY A 34 -40.85 13.21 -16.22
C GLY A 34 -40.35 12.91 -17.66
N ASP A 35 -39.19 13.40 -18.08
CA ASP A 35 -38.63 13.26 -19.43
C ASP A 35 -37.84 11.96 -19.64
N ALA A 36 -38.10 11.26 -20.76
CA ALA A 36 -37.44 10.00 -21.11
C ALA A 36 -35.88 10.08 -21.15
N ALA A 37 -35.31 11.25 -21.42
CA ALA A 37 -33.86 11.47 -21.41
C ALA A 37 -33.29 11.55 -19.98
N GLY A 38 -34.03 12.15 -19.04
CA GLY A 38 -33.67 12.17 -17.63
C GLY A 38 -33.68 10.75 -17.05
N LEU A 39 -34.60 9.91 -17.51
CA LEU A 39 -34.87 8.60 -16.90
C LEU A 39 -33.64 7.70 -16.88
N ARG A 40 -32.92 7.62 -18.00
CA ARG A 40 -31.70 6.81 -18.12
C ARG A 40 -30.55 7.37 -17.28
N ALA A 41 -30.46 8.69 -17.13
CA ALA A 41 -29.45 9.32 -16.29
C ALA A 41 -29.72 9.03 -14.81
N SER A 42 -30.98 9.10 -14.39
CA SER A 42 -31.42 8.79 -13.02
C SER A 42 -31.21 7.32 -12.67
N LEU A 43 -31.46 6.39 -13.59
CA LEU A 43 -31.20 4.96 -13.36
C LEU A 43 -29.71 4.67 -13.06
N ARG A 44 -28.78 5.39 -13.72
CA ARG A 44 -27.35 5.29 -13.41
C ARG A 44 -27.02 5.90 -12.04
N GLY A 45 -27.65 7.02 -11.70
CA GLY A 45 -27.48 7.64 -10.38
C GLY A 45 -27.96 6.73 -9.24
N ILE A 46 -29.09 6.04 -9.43
CA ILE A 46 -29.64 5.06 -8.49
C ILE A 46 -28.63 3.93 -8.24
N ASP A 47 -28.05 3.37 -9.29
CA ASP A 47 -27.03 2.33 -9.16
C ASP A 47 -25.82 2.79 -8.33
N LEU A 48 -25.31 4.01 -8.56
CA LEU A 48 -24.19 4.55 -7.80
C LEU A 48 -24.52 4.78 -6.32
N ILE A 49 -25.77 5.14 -6.01
CA ILE A 49 -26.26 5.29 -4.64
C ILE A 49 -26.34 3.93 -3.93
N LEU A 50 -26.80 2.89 -4.65
CA LEU A 50 -26.87 1.52 -4.14
C LEU A 50 -25.47 0.93 -3.88
N GLU A 51 -24.48 1.24 -4.74
CA GLU A 51 -23.08 0.82 -4.56
C GLU A 51 -22.48 1.32 -3.23
N GLU A 52 -22.86 2.51 -2.78
CA GLU A 52 -22.44 3.10 -1.50
C GLU A 52 -23.26 2.61 -0.29
N GLY A 53 -24.15 1.64 -0.50
CA GLY A 53 -24.96 0.99 0.55
C GLY A 53 -26.01 1.91 1.16
N MET A 54 -26.58 2.82 0.38
CA MET A 54 -27.63 3.74 0.81
C MET A 54 -29.02 3.29 0.34
N ASN A 55 -30.03 3.67 1.11
CA ASN A 55 -31.44 3.43 0.81
C ASN A 55 -31.93 4.47 -0.19
N VAL A 56 -32.33 4.03 -1.37
CA VAL A 56 -32.81 4.90 -2.44
C VAL A 56 -34.32 4.74 -2.65
N ARG A 57 -35.02 5.86 -2.73
CA ARG A 57 -36.41 5.93 -3.19
C ARG A 57 -36.50 6.85 -4.40
N VAL A 58 -37.47 6.61 -5.26
CA VAL A 58 -37.69 7.39 -6.48
C VAL A 58 -39.09 7.97 -6.44
N CYS A 59 -39.19 9.29 -6.63
CA CYS A 59 -40.48 9.97 -6.74
C CYS A 59 -40.57 10.65 -8.10
N SER A 60 -41.58 10.26 -8.87
CA SER A 60 -41.92 10.85 -10.17
C SER A 60 -43.00 11.92 -10.00
N PHE A 61 -42.84 13.04 -10.70
CA PHE A 61 -43.85 14.09 -10.78
C PHE A 61 -44.81 13.83 -11.95
N PRO A 62 -46.02 14.42 -11.93
CA PRO A 62 -46.96 14.35 -13.04
C PRO A 62 -46.38 14.95 -14.33
N ASP A 63 -46.89 14.53 -15.48
CA ASP A 63 -46.43 15.00 -16.80
C ASP A 63 -46.43 16.54 -16.89
N GLY A 64 -45.28 17.11 -17.23
CA GLY A 64 -45.09 18.56 -17.37
C GLY A 64 -44.88 19.31 -16.07
N GLU A 65 -44.72 18.62 -14.93
CA GLU A 65 -44.29 19.22 -13.67
C GLU A 65 -42.85 18.80 -13.31
N ASP A 66 -42.10 19.77 -12.82
CA ASP A 66 -40.75 19.63 -12.25
C ASP A 66 -40.80 20.01 -10.75
N PRO A 67 -39.78 19.66 -9.94
CA PRO A 67 -39.75 19.98 -8.52
C PRO A 67 -39.97 21.46 -8.22
N ASP A 68 -39.53 22.37 -9.09
CA ASP A 68 -39.69 23.82 -8.92
C ASP A 68 -41.14 24.28 -9.19
N SER A 69 -41.76 23.86 -10.29
CA SER A 69 -43.16 24.17 -10.60
C SER A 69 -44.13 23.49 -9.64
N PHE A 70 -43.81 22.26 -9.19
CA PHE A 70 -44.57 21.56 -8.16
C PHE A 70 -44.49 22.32 -6.82
N ALA A 71 -43.29 22.74 -6.41
CA ALA A 71 -43.09 23.52 -5.19
C ALA A 71 -43.76 24.91 -5.22
N LYS A 72 -43.94 25.49 -6.42
CA LYS A 72 -44.66 26.76 -6.59
C LYS A 72 -46.18 26.63 -6.52
N LYS A 73 -46.73 25.46 -6.82
CA LYS A 73 -48.18 25.21 -6.87
C LYS A 73 -48.76 24.69 -5.56
N TYR A 74 -47.99 23.91 -4.80
CA TYR A 74 -48.45 23.20 -3.61
C TYR A 74 -47.79 23.73 -2.33
N ASN A 75 -48.47 23.56 -1.20
CA ASN A 75 -47.91 23.94 0.10
C ASN A 75 -46.98 22.85 0.68
N PHE A 76 -46.24 23.17 1.75
CA PHE A 76 -45.25 22.25 2.33
C PHE A 76 -45.84 20.91 2.80
N GLU A 77 -47.05 20.93 3.37
CA GLU A 77 -47.73 19.72 3.85
C GLU A 77 -48.16 18.83 2.68
N GLU A 78 -48.69 19.43 1.61
CA GLU A 78 -49.07 18.75 0.37
C GLU A 78 -47.86 18.13 -0.34
N ILE A 79 -46.74 18.84 -0.40
CA ILE A 79 -45.49 18.34 -0.97
C ILE A 79 -44.97 17.16 -0.15
N THR A 80 -44.95 17.27 1.17
CA THR A 80 -44.48 16.21 2.06
C THR A 80 -45.34 14.95 1.91
N HIS A 81 -46.67 15.12 1.93
CA HIS A 81 -47.61 14.03 1.74
C HIS A 81 -47.46 13.38 0.35
N TYR A 82 -47.26 14.19 -0.69
CA TYR A 82 -47.02 13.71 -2.05
C TYR A 82 -45.75 12.87 -2.13
N LEU A 83 -44.64 13.36 -1.57
CA LEU A 83 -43.37 12.63 -1.55
C LEU A 83 -43.49 11.33 -0.77
N GLU A 84 -44.15 11.32 0.39
CA GLU A 84 -44.33 10.10 1.18
C GLU A 84 -45.20 9.06 0.48
N SER A 85 -46.27 9.49 -0.19
CA SER A 85 -47.24 8.61 -0.84
C SER A 85 -46.77 8.08 -2.20
N ASN A 86 -46.00 8.88 -2.94
CA ASN A 86 -45.61 8.56 -4.33
C ASN A 86 -44.14 8.17 -4.49
N SER A 87 -43.34 8.17 -3.41
CA SER A 87 -42.00 7.61 -3.44
C SER A 87 -42.05 6.09 -3.49
N LYS A 88 -41.52 5.52 -4.58
CA LYS A 88 -41.42 4.07 -4.77
C LYS A 88 -39.99 3.59 -4.54
N ASP A 89 -39.86 2.32 -4.18
CA ASP A 89 -38.56 1.64 -4.20
C ASP A 89 -38.02 1.61 -5.65
N PHE A 90 -36.69 1.57 -5.84
CA PHE A 90 -36.08 1.46 -7.17
C PHE A 90 -36.55 0.21 -7.92
N ILE A 91 -36.81 -0.90 -7.23
CA ILE A 91 -37.33 -2.13 -7.84
C ILE A 91 -38.74 -1.88 -8.39
N GLN A 92 -39.61 -1.28 -7.57
CA GLN A 92 -40.97 -0.95 -7.95
C GLN A 92 -41.01 0.08 -9.09
N PHE A 93 -40.10 1.05 -9.06
CA PHE A 93 -39.96 2.07 -10.09
C PHE A 93 -39.52 1.46 -11.44
N LYS A 94 -38.45 0.64 -11.44
CA LYS A 94 -38.00 -0.08 -12.64
C LYS A 94 -39.09 -1.03 -13.17
N ALA A 95 -39.84 -1.67 -12.26
CA ALA A 95 -40.97 -2.52 -12.63
C ALA A 95 -42.11 -1.74 -13.29
N SER A 96 -42.49 -0.59 -12.74
CA SER A 96 -43.57 0.23 -13.31
C SER A 96 -43.22 0.77 -14.69
N LEU A 97 -41.95 1.12 -14.92
CA LEU A 97 -41.50 1.59 -16.23
C LEU A 97 -41.70 0.53 -17.33
N LEU A 98 -41.43 -0.74 -17.01
CA LEU A 98 -41.62 -1.83 -17.96
C LEU A 98 -43.09 -2.14 -18.22
N MET A 99 -43.97 -2.01 -17.21
CA MET A 99 -45.41 -2.16 -17.42
C MET A 99 -45.96 -1.11 -18.41
N GLU A 100 -45.29 0.04 -18.52
CA GLU A 100 -45.64 1.13 -19.42
C GLU A 100 -45.03 0.94 -20.83
N ASP A 101 -43.76 0.51 -20.93
CA ASP A 101 -43.01 0.34 -22.19
C ASP A 101 -43.20 -1.03 -22.87
N ALA A 102 -43.55 -2.07 -22.11
CA ALA A 102 -43.67 -3.43 -22.59
C ALA A 102 -45.09 -3.94 -22.29
N LYS A 103 -45.94 -3.94 -23.33
CA LYS A 103 -47.24 -4.63 -23.35
C LYS A 103 -47.10 -6.16 -23.19
N ASN A 104 -46.55 -6.64 -22.06
CA ASN A 104 -46.29 -8.05 -21.76
C ASN A 104 -45.37 -8.78 -22.75
N ASP A 105 -44.34 -8.12 -23.28
CA ASP A 105 -43.31 -8.82 -24.07
C ASP A 105 -42.39 -9.65 -23.14
N PRO A 106 -42.36 -10.99 -23.26
CA PRO A 106 -41.55 -11.85 -22.39
C PRO A 106 -40.05 -11.56 -22.48
N ILE A 107 -39.55 -11.11 -23.64
CA ILE A 107 -38.12 -10.82 -23.84
C ILE A 107 -37.74 -9.56 -23.06
N LYS A 108 -38.52 -8.49 -23.23
CA LYS A 108 -38.31 -7.23 -22.49
C LYS A 108 -38.44 -7.44 -20.98
N LYS A 109 -39.40 -8.26 -20.54
CA LYS A 109 -39.56 -8.63 -19.13
C LYS A 109 -38.27 -9.26 -18.61
N ALA A 110 -37.72 -10.26 -19.32
CA ALA A 110 -36.48 -10.94 -18.94
C ALA A 110 -35.27 -9.98 -18.89
N ASP A 111 -35.17 -9.03 -19.81
CA ASP A 111 -34.10 -8.03 -19.81
C ASP A 111 -34.14 -7.11 -18.59
N LEU A 112 -35.32 -6.61 -18.22
CA LEU A 112 -35.46 -5.78 -17.03
C LEU A 112 -35.17 -6.54 -15.74
N ILE A 113 -35.57 -7.80 -15.66
CA ILE A 113 -35.24 -8.64 -14.50
C ILE A 113 -33.72 -8.74 -14.36
N ARG A 114 -33.00 -8.93 -15.47
CA ARG A 114 -31.53 -8.89 -15.47
C ARG A 114 -31.01 -7.53 -14.99
N GLU A 115 -31.56 -6.42 -15.47
CA GLU A 115 -31.15 -5.07 -15.04
C GLU A 115 -31.41 -4.82 -13.54
N ILE A 116 -32.52 -5.30 -13.00
CA ILE A 116 -32.83 -5.19 -11.57
C ILE A 116 -31.85 -6.04 -10.75
N VAL A 117 -31.58 -7.28 -11.18
CA VAL A 117 -30.62 -8.16 -10.49
C VAL A 117 -29.20 -7.57 -10.54
N VAL A 118 -28.82 -6.89 -11.63
CA VAL A 118 -27.55 -6.14 -11.72
C VAL A 118 -27.53 -4.97 -10.72
N SER A 119 -28.61 -4.23 -10.55
CA SER A 119 -28.67 -3.18 -9.50
C SER A 119 -28.61 -3.77 -8.09
N ILE A 120 -29.22 -4.93 -7.86
CA ILE A 120 -29.15 -5.63 -6.58
C ILE A 120 -27.72 -6.15 -6.31
N SER A 121 -26.99 -6.61 -7.34
CA SER A 121 -25.62 -7.13 -7.14
C SER A 121 -24.65 -6.07 -6.60
N LYS A 122 -24.89 -4.81 -6.95
CA LYS A 122 -24.13 -3.63 -6.50
C LYS A 122 -24.31 -3.31 -5.01
N VAL A 123 -25.39 -3.77 -4.38
CA VAL A 123 -25.62 -3.52 -2.95
C VAL A 123 -24.59 -4.30 -2.12
N PRO A 124 -23.81 -3.64 -1.25
CA PRO A 124 -22.75 -4.30 -0.48
C PRO A 124 -23.30 -5.22 0.61
N ASP A 125 -24.44 -4.86 1.22
CA ASP A 125 -25.04 -5.63 2.32
C ASP A 125 -25.77 -6.88 1.81
N ARG A 126 -25.40 -8.05 2.36
CA ARG A 126 -25.95 -9.34 1.94
C ARG A 126 -27.41 -9.54 2.35
N ILE A 127 -27.81 -9.01 3.51
CA ILE A 127 -29.18 -9.16 4.02
C ILE A 127 -30.11 -8.29 3.17
N GLN A 128 -29.71 -7.06 2.85
CA GLN A 128 -30.46 -6.17 1.97
C GLN A 128 -30.64 -6.78 0.57
N ARG A 129 -29.60 -7.40 0.02
CA ARG A 129 -29.72 -8.12 -1.26
C ARG A 129 -30.77 -9.23 -1.22
N GLU A 130 -30.81 -10.01 -0.15
CA GLU A 130 -31.81 -11.08 0.00
C GLU A 130 -33.23 -10.52 0.03
N VAL A 131 -33.47 -9.47 0.82
CA VAL A 131 -34.78 -8.81 0.93
C VAL A 131 -35.21 -8.23 -0.42
N TYR A 132 -34.29 -7.62 -1.16
CA TYR A 132 -34.57 -7.09 -2.50
C TYR A 132 -34.88 -8.18 -3.53
N ILE A 133 -34.23 -9.33 -3.45
CA ILE A 133 -34.53 -10.48 -4.31
C ILE A 133 -35.94 -11.04 -4.02
N GLN A 134 -36.34 -11.12 -2.76
CA GLN A 134 -37.68 -11.54 -2.36
C GLN A 134 -38.77 -10.60 -2.90
N GLU A 135 -38.58 -9.29 -2.77
CA GLU A 135 -39.52 -8.30 -3.32
C GLU A 135 -39.55 -8.33 -4.86
N CYS A 136 -38.40 -8.51 -5.52
CA CYS A 136 -38.34 -8.66 -6.98
C CYS A 136 -39.09 -9.91 -7.45
N SER A 137 -38.94 -11.05 -6.76
CA SER A 137 -39.65 -12.31 -7.05
C SER A 137 -41.16 -12.11 -7.00
N ARG A 138 -41.64 -11.42 -5.96
CA ARG A 138 -43.06 -11.13 -5.75
C ARG A 138 -43.64 -10.18 -6.80
N ILE A 139 -42.92 -9.13 -7.17
CA ILE A 139 -43.41 -8.13 -8.14
C ILE A 139 -43.41 -8.70 -9.56
N MET A 140 -42.40 -9.49 -9.92
CA MET A 140 -42.20 -9.99 -11.27
C MET A 140 -42.80 -11.37 -11.54
N ASP A 141 -43.33 -12.04 -10.52
CA ASP A 141 -43.89 -13.39 -10.56
C ASP A 141 -42.90 -14.41 -11.14
N ILE A 142 -41.72 -14.48 -10.51
CA ILE A 142 -40.61 -15.37 -10.91
C ILE A 142 -40.06 -16.08 -9.68
N SER A 143 -39.59 -17.30 -9.86
CA SER A 143 -39.00 -18.07 -8.77
C SER A 143 -37.74 -17.41 -8.21
N GLU A 144 -37.71 -17.28 -6.88
CA GLU A 144 -36.58 -16.75 -6.12
C GLU A 144 -35.27 -17.48 -6.44
N GLN A 145 -35.32 -18.81 -6.60
CA GLN A 145 -34.17 -19.65 -6.95
C GLN A 145 -33.49 -19.23 -8.27
N VAL A 146 -34.29 -18.80 -9.27
CA VAL A 146 -33.76 -18.33 -10.55
C VAL A 146 -33.07 -16.98 -10.40
N LEU A 147 -33.62 -16.10 -9.56
CA LEU A 147 -33.00 -14.79 -9.26
C LEU A 147 -31.70 -14.95 -8.47
N VAL A 148 -31.68 -15.81 -7.44
CA VAL A 148 -30.50 -16.09 -6.62
C VAL A 148 -29.37 -16.69 -7.47
N SER A 149 -29.68 -17.67 -8.34
CA SER A 149 -28.67 -18.26 -9.22
C SER A 149 -28.12 -17.27 -10.24
N THR A 150 -28.96 -16.38 -10.77
CA THR A 150 -28.53 -15.30 -11.67
C THR A 150 -27.64 -14.28 -10.95
N LEU A 151 -27.98 -13.90 -9.71
CA LEU A 151 -27.18 -13.02 -8.88
C LEU A 151 -25.79 -13.63 -8.62
N ALA A 152 -25.72 -14.91 -8.28
CA ALA A 152 -24.45 -15.61 -8.06
C ALA A 152 -23.56 -15.64 -9.31
N GLN A 153 -24.15 -15.85 -10.50
CA GLN A 153 -23.42 -15.81 -11.77
C GLN A 153 -22.87 -14.41 -12.08
N LEU A 154 -23.63 -13.35 -11.80
CA LEU A 154 -23.18 -11.97 -11.99
C LEU A 154 -22.02 -11.61 -11.07
N ILE A 155 -22.11 -11.95 -9.78
CA ILE A 155 -21.02 -11.71 -8.82
C ILE A 155 -19.74 -12.45 -9.24
N GLN A 156 -19.86 -13.71 -9.69
CA GLN A 156 -18.71 -14.49 -10.16
C GLN A 156 -18.10 -13.88 -11.44
N LYS A 157 -18.96 -13.36 -12.34
CA LYS A 157 -18.51 -12.69 -13.56
C LYS A 157 -17.80 -11.39 -13.25
N ASP A 158 -18.31 -10.56 -12.33
CA ASP A 158 -17.67 -9.31 -11.91
C ASP A 158 -16.30 -9.56 -11.26
N ILE A 159 -16.15 -10.64 -10.48
CA ILE A 159 -14.84 -11.05 -9.93
C ILE A 159 -13.86 -11.45 -11.04
N VAL A 160 -14.32 -12.21 -12.03
CA VAL A 160 -13.49 -12.64 -13.18
C VAL A 160 -13.15 -11.46 -14.09
N ASP A 161 -14.10 -10.56 -14.33
CA ASP A 161 -13.92 -9.39 -15.19
C ASP A 161 -13.11 -8.29 -14.50
N ALA A 162 -13.20 -8.13 -13.17
CA ALA A 162 -12.28 -7.30 -12.38
C ALA A 162 -10.85 -7.85 -12.43
N GLY A 163 -10.68 -9.18 -12.34
CA GLY A 163 -9.39 -9.84 -12.53
C GLY A 163 -8.83 -9.71 -13.97
N LYS A 164 -9.70 -9.63 -14.98
CA LYS A 164 -9.30 -9.38 -16.38
C LYS A 164 -9.01 -7.90 -16.66
N LYS A 165 -9.77 -6.96 -16.08
CA LYS A 165 -9.53 -5.51 -16.18
C LYS A 165 -8.23 -5.11 -15.49
N GLN A 166 -7.92 -5.66 -14.31
CA GLN A 166 -6.59 -5.50 -13.71
C GLN A 166 -5.46 -6.04 -14.62
N LYS A 167 -5.71 -7.12 -15.37
CA LYS A 167 -4.78 -7.66 -16.38
C LYS A 167 -4.68 -6.83 -17.68
N GLN A 168 -5.68 -6.00 -17.98
CA GLN A 168 -5.73 -5.17 -19.19
C GLN A 168 -5.19 -3.76 -18.94
N ASP A 169 -5.49 -3.15 -17.79
CA ASP A 169 -4.90 -1.85 -17.39
C ASP A 169 -3.39 -1.98 -17.09
N GLN A 170 -2.89 -3.17 -16.77
CA GLN A 170 -1.46 -3.47 -16.70
C GLN A 170 -0.77 -3.51 -18.09
N LYS A 171 -1.50 -3.61 -19.21
CA LYS A 171 -0.92 -3.67 -20.57
C LYS A 171 -0.80 -2.30 -21.26
N SER A 172 -1.53 -1.28 -20.82
CA SER A 172 -1.49 0.07 -21.42
C SER A 172 -0.51 1.04 -20.73
N LEU A 173 0.15 0.59 -19.65
CA LEU A 173 1.27 1.28 -19.01
C LEU A 173 2.52 0.43 -19.18
N GLU A 174 3.04 0.33 -20.41
CA GLU A 174 4.43 -0.05 -20.66
C GLU A 174 5.35 1.09 -20.20
N VAL A 175 5.51 1.22 -18.88
CA VAL A 175 6.82 1.54 -18.33
C VAL A 175 7.49 0.19 -18.17
N VAL A 176 8.66 0.03 -18.78
CA VAL A 176 9.52 -1.16 -18.65
C VAL A 176 9.63 -1.53 -17.17
N LYS A 177 8.82 -2.48 -16.72
CA LYS A 177 8.93 -3.12 -15.42
C LYS A 177 9.44 -4.51 -15.72
N GLU A 178 10.68 -4.73 -15.30
CA GLU A 178 11.29 -6.05 -15.27
C GLU A 178 10.32 -7.06 -14.66
N GLU A 179 10.24 -8.21 -15.33
CA GLU A 179 9.36 -9.31 -14.99
C GLU A 179 9.59 -9.75 -13.53
N THR A 180 8.59 -9.55 -12.69
CA THR A 180 8.54 -10.24 -11.40
C THR A 180 7.61 -11.45 -11.55
N THR A 181 8.22 -12.54 -12.01
CA THR A 181 7.68 -13.89 -11.97
C THR A 181 7.18 -14.19 -10.55
N PRO A 182 5.99 -14.79 -10.36
CA PRO A 182 5.55 -15.21 -9.03
C PRO A 182 6.37 -16.41 -8.57
N ASN A 183 7.03 -16.30 -7.42
CA ASN A 183 7.57 -17.40 -6.61
C ASN A 183 8.56 -18.38 -7.30
N ALA A 184 9.70 -17.87 -7.76
CA ALA A 184 10.93 -18.38 -7.16
C ALA A 184 11.14 -17.53 -5.91
N ALA A 185 11.48 -18.12 -4.76
CA ALA A 185 12.01 -17.31 -3.66
C ALA A 185 13.15 -16.49 -4.27
N ARG A 186 12.93 -15.19 -4.50
CA ARG A 186 14.02 -14.32 -4.94
C ARG A 186 15.03 -14.48 -3.83
N LYS A 187 16.16 -15.08 -4.15
CA LYS A 187 17.26 -15.21 -3.19
C LYS A 187 17.58 -13.77 -2.83
N ILE A 188 17.07 -13.31 -1.69
CA ILE A 188 17.26 -11.93 -1.26
C ILE A 188 18.76 -11.81 -1.14
N ASP A 189 19.35 -10.93 -1.95
CA ASP A 189 20.77 -10.67 -1.84
C ASP A 189 20.97 -9.86 -0.56
N VAL A 190 21.29 -10.59 0.52
CA VAL A 190 21.48 -10.03 1.85
C VAL A 190 22.59 -8.98 1.82
N GLN A 191 23.60 -9.16 0.97
CA GLN A 191 24.67 -8.18 0.81
C GLN A 191 24.13 -6.89 0.20
N TYR A 192 23.37 -6.99 -0.89
CA TYR A 192 22.74 -5.84 -1.55
C TYR A 192 21.89 -5.03 -0.57
N GLU A 193 21.05 -5.68 0.23
CA GLU A 193 20.19 -5.00 1.21
C GLU A 193 20.99 -4.29 2.31
N ILE A 194 22.09 -4.88 2.78
CA ILE A 194 22.96 -4.25 3.77
C ILE A 194 23.68 -3.04 3.17
N GLU A 195 24.25 -3.18 1.97
CA GLU A 195 24.93 -2.07 1.27
C GLU A 195 23.97 -0.92 0.97
N ARG A 196 22.74 -1.25 0.54
CA ARG A 196 21.66 -0.29 0.32
C ARG A 196 21.34 0.50 1.61
N LYS A 197 21.24 -0.19 2.76
CA LYS A 197 21.02 0.48 4.06
C LYS A 197 22.16 1.41 4.45
N ILE A 198 23.40 1.09 4.10
CA ILE A 198 24.54 1.99 4.33
C ILE A 198 24.36 3.28 3.52
N ILE A 199 23.97 3.18 2.25
CA ILE A 199 23.68 4.36 1.41
C ILE A 199 22.50 5.16 1.96
N GLU A 200 21.43 4.49 2.38
CA GLU A 200 20.26 5.10 3.02
C GLU A 200 20.65 5.91 4.27
N ILE A 201 21.45 5.32 5.16
CA ILE A 201 21.97 5.99 6.36
C ILE A 201 22.75 7.24 6.01
N LEU A 202 23.61 7.17 4.98
CA LEU A 202 24.40 8.32 4.55
C LEU A 202 23.53 9.44 3.97
N LEU A 203 22.50 9.10 3.20
CA LEU A 203 21.58 10.07 2.61
C LEU A 203 20.69 10.75 3.64
N LEU A 204 20.16 10.00 4.61
CA LEU A 204 19.22 10.52 5.60
C LEU A 204 19.91 11.17 6.80
N TYR A 205 21.00 10.56 7.27
CA TYR A 205 21.61 10.90 8.55
C TYR A 205 23.08 11.29 8.44
N GLY A 206 23.67 11.29 7.24
CA GLY A 206 25.11 11.49 7.05
C GLY A 206 25.68 12.71 7.77
N ASN A 207 25.00 13.87 7.69
CA ASN A 207 25.45 15.12 8.33
C ASN A 207 25.07 15.27 9.82
N THR A 208 24.36 14.30 10.40
CA THR A 208 24.02 14.34 11.83
C THR A 208 25.22 13.90 12.67
N GLU A 209 25.36 14.50 13.85
CA GLU A 209 26.33 14.10 14.86
C GLU A 209 25.64 13.22 15.90
N ASP A 210 26.30 12.13 16.29
CA ASP A 210 25.84 11.23 17.34
C ASP A 210 27.03 10.65 18.12
N GLU A 211 26.76 10.07 19.29
CA GLU A 211 27.76 9.40 20.12
C GLU A 211 27.97 7.94 19.68
N PHE A 212 29.23 7.57 19.50
CA PHE A 212 29.67 6.23 19.14
C PHE A 212 30.65 5.68 20.17
N GLU A 213 30.66 4.36 20.35
CA GLU A 213 31.56 3.67 21.26
C GLU A 213 32.75 3.08 20.49
N ASP A 214 33.95 3.60 20.77
CA ASP A 214 35.20 3.10 20.23
C ASP A 214 35.84 2.12 21.23
N THR A 215 36.28 0.96 20.74
CA THR A 215 37.04 -0.01 21.55
C THR A 215 38.52 0.26 21.36
N LEU A 216 39.21 0.64 22.44
CA LEU A 216 40.62 1.00 22.44
C LEU A 216 41.42 0.04 23.34
N LEU A 217 42.69 -0.16 22.98
CA LEU A 217 43.63 -0.96 23.77
C LEU A 217 44.44 -0.04 24.67
N ARG A 218 44.48 -0.34 25.97
CA ARG A 218 45.37 0.32 26.92
C ARG A 218 46.19 -0.71 27.66
N THR A 219 47.47 -0.42 27.87
CA THR A 219 48.31 -1.21 28.77
C THR A 219 48.00 -0.81 30.21
N ASN A 220 47.53 -1.76 31.02
CA ASN A 220 47.33 -1.55 32.44
C ASN A 220 48.69 -1.43 33.17
N ALA A 221 48.67 -1.10 34.46
CA ALA A 221 49.90 -0.89 35.25
C ALA A 221 50.78 -2.15 35.37
N GLU A 222 50.23 -3.32 35.03
CA GLU A 222 50.88 -4.63 35.09
C GLU A 222 51.47 -5.07 33.73
N GLY A 223 51.32 -4.24 32.68
CA GLY A 223 51.87 -4.54 31.36
C GLY A 223 50.95 -5.40 30.48
N GLU A 224 49.74 -5.72 30.93
CA GLU A 224 48.73 -6.44 30.16
C GLU A 224 47.91 -5.48 29.32
N VAL A 225 47.51 -5.92 28.12
CA VAL A 225 46.70 -5.13 27.20
C VAL A 225 45.23 -5.36 27.54
N GLU A 226 44.56 -4.32 28.04
CA GLU A 226 43.12 -4.31 28.34
C GLU A 226 42.34 -3.53 27.27
N GLU A 227 41.17 -4.05 26.89
CA GLU A 227 40.21 -3.35 26.06
C GLU A 227 39.34 -2.43 26.93
N TYR A 228 39.21 -1.15 26.55
CA TYR A 228 38.24 -0.24 27.16
C TYR A 228 37.41 0.46 26.08
N THR A 229 36.16 0.78 26.41
CA THR A 229 35.24 1.49 25.51
C THR A 229 35.19 2.97 25.86
N GLU A 230 35.43 3.84 24.88
CA GLU A 230 35.32 5.30 25.01
C GLU A 230 34.18 5.81 24.12
N LYS A 231 33.33 6.69 24.66
CA LYS A 231 32.29 7.37 23.87
C LYS A 231 32.87 8.61 23.21
N ARG A 232 32.72 8.71 21.90
CA ARG A 232 33.16 9.84 21.09
C ARG A 232 32.06 10.27 20.13
N THR A 233 31.95 11.57 19.93
CA THR A 233 30.98 12.15 19.00
C THR A 233 31.62 12.23 17.62
N TYR A 234 30.92 11.69 16.62
CA TYR A 234 31.33 11.76 15.21
C TYR A 234 30.13 12.16 14.35
N LYS A 235 30.39 12.73 13.18
CA LYS A 235 29.35 12.75 12.14
C LYS A 235 29.13 11.34 11.63
N VAL A 236 27.89 10.99 11.32
CA VAL A 236 27.53 9.65 10.83
C VAL A 236 28.34 9.27 9.60
N PHE A 237 28.51 10.17 8.63
CA PHE A 237 29.28 9.86 7.42
C PHE A 237 30.76 9.58 7.73
N GLU A 238 31.36 10.27 8.70
CA GLU A 238 32.75 10.07 9.12
C GLU A 238 32.89 8.71 9.79
N ARG A 239 31.98 8.37 10.70
CA ARG A 239 31.96 7.09 11.39
C ARG A 239 31.85 5.93 10.42
N VAL A 240 30.91 5.99 9.47
CA VAL A 240 30.73 4.95 8.44
C VAL A 240 32.00 4.83 7.58
N TYR A 241 32.54 5.96 7.12
CA TYR A 241 33.75 5.98 6.30
C TYR A 241 34.98 5.41 7.02
N LEU A 242 35.24 5.83 8.27
CA LEU A 242 36.36 5.33 9.08
C LEU A 242 36.22 3.83 9.33
N SER A 243 35.02 3.35 9.65
CA SER A 243 34.78 1.92 9.91
C SER A 243 35.09 1.05 8.70
N LEU A 244 34.63 1.45 7.51
CA LEU A 244 34.89 0.70 6.28
C LEU A 244 36.37 0.77 5.87
N GLN A 245 37.04 1.89 6.13
CA GLN A 245 38.46 2.05 5.85
C GLN A 245 39.33 1.20 6.81
N GLU A 246 38.98 1.15 8.10
CA GLU A 246 39.63 0.28 9.08
C GLU A 246 39.53 -1.21 8.72
N ASP A 247 38.38 -1.61 8.14
CA ASP A 247 38.16 -2.99 7.70
C ASP A 247 38.77 -3.28 6.31
N GLU A 248 39.28 -2.26 5.60
CA GLU A 248 39.73 -2.34 4.21
C GLU A 248 38.65 -2.90 3.25
N VAL A 249 37.38 -2.53 3.50
CA VAL A 249 36.22 -3.04 2.76
C VAL A 249 35.69 -2.01 1.76
N GLU A 250 35.42 -2.46 0.53
CA GLU A 250 34.64 -1.71 -0.45
C GLU A 250 33.26 -2.35 -0.66
N LEU A 251 32.26 -1.52 -1.00
CA LEU A 251 30.93 -2.01 -1.39
C LEU A 251 31.06 -2.87 -2.67
N ALA A 252 30.44 -4.05 -2.67
CA ALA A 252 30.52 -4.97 -3.79
C ALA A 252 29.72 -4.47 -4.99
N ASN A 253 28.57 -3.82 -4.76
CA ASN A 253 27.79 -3.24 -5.85
C ASN A 253 28.52 -2.01 -6.44
N PRO A 254 28.86 -2.00 -7.75
CA PRO A 254 29.52 -0.87 -8.40
C PRO A 254 28.74 0.45 -8.30
N LEU A 255 27.40 0.39 -8.37
CA LEU A 255 26.54 1.57 -8.26
C LEU A 255 26.60 2.16 -6.85
N PHE A 256 26.43 1.32 -5.82
CA PHE A 256 26.55 1.79 -4.42
C PHE A 256 27.94 2.29 -4.10
N ARG A 257 29.00 1.67 -4.63
CA ARG A 257 30.38 2.18 -4.50
C ARG A 257 30.54 3.57 -5.12
N ALA A 258 29.98 3.78 -6.31
CA ALA A 258 30.01 5.09 -6.97
C ALA A 258 29.24 6.15 -6.15
N ILE A 259 28.04 5.81 -5.67
CA ILE A 259 27.22 6.70 -4.82
C ILE A 259 27.96 7.01 -3.51
N PHE A 260 28.53 6.01 -2.84
CA PHE A 260 29.31 6.17 -1.61
C PHE A 260 30.48 7.14 -1.81
N ASN A 261 31.28 6.95 -2.85
CA ASN A 261 32.41 7.84 -3.10
C ASN A 261 31.95 9.26 -3.43
N ASN A 262 30.85 9.42 -4.18
CA ASN A 262 30.30 10.73 -4.52
C ASN A 262 29.77 11.45 -3.27
N ILE A 263 28.98 10.77 -2.44
CA ILE A 263 28.37 11.36 -1.25
C ILE A 263 29.41 11.71 -0.19
N ILE A 264 30.43 10.89 0.03
CA ILE A 264 31.52 11.19 0.97
C ILE A 264 32.32 12.40 0.49
N ASN A 265 32.61 12.51 -0.81
CA ASN A 265 33.27 13.69 -1.37
C ASN A 265 32.40 14.94 -1.23
N TYR A 266 31.09 14.82 -1.41
CA TYR A 266 30.15 15.91 -1.20
C TYR A 266 30.14 16.38 0.25
N PHE A 267 30.05 15.46 1.23
CA PHE A 267 30.12 15.80 2.66
C PHE A 267 31.42 16.48 3.08
N ARG A 268 32.55 16.14 2.43
CA ARG A 268 33.85 16.77 2.71
C ARG A 268 33.95 18.19 2.16
N GLN A 269 33.18 18.53 1.13
CA GLN A 269 33.25 19.82 0.44
C GLN A 269 32.14 20.78 0.87
N ALA A 270 30.95 20.26 1.18
CA ALA A 270 29.78 21.04 1.53
C ALA A 270 29.64 21.18 3.05
N GLU A 271 29.51 22.41 3.55
CA GLU A 271 29.24 22.66 4.98
C GLU A 271 27.85 22.15 5.40
N ASN A 272 26.87 22.22 4.49
CA ASN A 272 25.50 21.78 4.72
C ASN A 272 25.04 20.81 3.64
N PHE A 273 24.50 19.66 4.08
CA PHE A 273 23.94 18.67 3.18
C PHE A 273 22.45 18.95 2.89
N SER A 274 22.10 18.94 1.61
CA SER A 274 20.72 18.95 1.13
C SER A 274 20.58 17.88 0.07
N THR A 275 19.66 16.94 0.30
CA THR A 275 19.40 15.81 -0.61
C THR A 275 19.00 16.29 -2.01
N GLU A 276 18.22 17.37 -2.10
CA GLU A 276 17.79 17.96 -3.38
C GLU A 276 18.98 18.51 -4.18
N GLN A 277 19.88 19.25 -3.53
CA GLN A 277 21.06 19.82 -4.18
C GLN A 277 22.04 18.73 -4.61
N TYR A 278 22.19 17.69 -3.79
CA TYR A 278 22.99 16.52 -4.11
C TYR A 278 22.46 15.77 -5.34
N LEU A 279 21.14 15.53 -5.41
CA LEU A 279 20.49 14.88 -6.55
C LEU A 279 20.68 15.65 -7.87
N MET A 280 20.70 16.98 -7.83
CA MET A 280 20.93 17.80 -9.03
C MET A 280 22.35 17.68 -9.60
N GLN A 281 23.33 17.29 -8.80
CA GLN A 281 24.74 17.16 -9.22
C GLN A 281 25.09 15.74 -9.66
N LEU A 282 24.21 14.77 -9.41
CA LEU A 282 24.44 13.37 -9.72
C LEU A 282 24.19 13.06 -11.21
N PRO A 283 24.99 12.16 -11.81
CA PRO A 283 24.65 11.53 -13.08
C PRO A 283 23.28 10.84 -13.03
N GLN A 284 22.57 10.81 -14.16
CA GLN A 284 21.19 10.30 -14.25
C GLN A 284 21.03 8.87 -13.68
N GLU A 285 21.99 7.98 -13.94
CA GLU A 285 21.97 6.60 -13.44
C GLU A 285 22.03 6.52 -11.92
N LEU A 286 22.90 7.33 -11.29
CA LEU A 286 23.04 7.35 -9.82
C LEU A 286 21.86 8.07 -9.16
N ALA A 287 21.33 9.10 -9.81
CA ALA A 287 20.17 9.83 -9.30
C ALA A 287 18.92 8.94 -9.23
N GLN A 288 18.72 8.04 -10.20
CA GLN A 288 17.62 7.06 -10.18
C GLN A 288 17.73 6.13 -8.97
N GLU A 289 18.89 5.49 -8.77
CA GLU A 289 19.13 4.61 -7.62
C GLU A 289 18.97 5.33 -6.27
N VAL A 290 19.53 6.53 -6.12
CA VAL A 290 19.36 7.32 -4.89
C VAL A 290 17.88 7.64 -4.64
N THR A 291 17.12 7.97 -5.68
CA THR A 291 15.67 8.23 -5.55
C THR A 291 14.92 6.98 -5.12
N ASP A 292 15.24 5.83 -5.69
CA ASP A 292 14.63 4.54 -5.35
C ASP A 292 14.96 4.14 -3.89
N VAL A 293 16.18 4.42 -3.42
CA VAL A 293 16.55 4.22 -2.02
C VAL A 293 15.68 5.05 -1.08
N LEU A 294 15.50 6.34 -1.38
CA LEU A 294 14.70 7.26 -0.57
C LEU A 294 13.21 6.94 -0.61
N MET A 295 12.64 6.64 -1.78
CA MET A 295 11.21 6.35 -1.94
C MET A 295 10.77 5.09 -1.18
N GLU A 296 11.61 4.06 -1.13
CA GLU A 296 11.24 2.83 -0.42
C GLU A 296 11.31 3.02 1.11
N ASP A 297 12.14 3.93 1.65
CA ASP A 297 12.09 4.29 3.07
C ASP A 297 10.75 4.94 3.44
N GLU A 298 10.25 5.86 2.60
CA GLU A 298 8.94 6.51 2.80
C GLU A 298 7.76 5.53 2.72
N LYS A 299 7.92 4.44 1.99
CA LYS A 299 6.88 3.42 1.80
C LYS A 299 6.64 2.56 3.04
N VAL A 300 7.64 2.46 3.93
CA VAL A 300 7.57 1.66 5.16
C VAL A 300 7.36 2.55 6.38
N VAL A 301 6.29 3.35 6.36
CA VAL A 301 5.80 4.04 7.56
C VAL A 301 4.83 3.10 8.29
N LEU A 302 5.22 2.65 9.48
CA LEU A 302 4.37 1.85 10.37
C LEU A 302 3.15 2.70 10.79
N HIS A 303 1.99 2.44 10.21
CA HIS A 303 0.77 3.14 10.58
C HIS A 303 0.28 2.77 12.00
N ASN A 304 -0.09 3.79 12.77
CA ASN A 304 -1.11 3.73 13.83
C ASN A 304 -0.77 3.01 15.16
N TRP A 305 0.49 3.00 15.59
CA TRP A 305 0.90 2.43 16.88
C TRP A 305 0.60 3.34 18.08
N GLU A 306 0.52 4.65 17.85
CA GLU A 306 0.15 5.64 18.86
C GLU A 306 -1.29 5.40 19.37
N ALA A 307 -2.20 4.97 18.48
CA ALA A 307 -3.55 4.54 18.84
C ALA A 307 -3.59 3.25 19.70
N GLN A 308 -2.48 2.50 19.76
CA GLN A 308 -2.34 1.26 20.56
C GLN A 308 -1.54 1.48 21.86
N ASN A 309 -1.24 2.73 22.25
CA ASN A 309 -0.40 3.06 23.41
C ASN A 309 0.99 2.39 23.40
N ILE A 310 1.50 2.01 22.23
CA ILE A 310 2.85 1.50 22.10
C ILE A 310 3.74 2.67 21.71
N ILE A 311 4.56 3.13 22.65
CA ILE A 311 5.57 4.17 22.40
C ILE A 311 6.69 3.53 21.58
N VAL A 312 6.65 3.74 20.26
CA VAL A 312 7.74 3.36 19.36
C VAL A 312 8.82 4.43 19.51
N LYS A 313 10.05 4.03 19.81
CA LYS A 313 11.18 4.96 19.77
C LYS A 313 11.34 5.46 18.33
N GLU A 314 11.33 6.76 18.12
CA GLU A 314 11.54 7.33 16.79
C GLU A 314 12.93 6.96 16.25
N LYS A 315 13.05 6.75 14.93
CA LYS A 315 14.33 6.42 14.25
C LYS A 315 15.45 7.42 14.58
N THR A 316 15.08 8.66 14.94
CA THR A 316 15.97 9.77 15.30
C THR A 316 16.65 9.62 16.67
N HIS A 317 16.08 8.86 17.60
CA HIS A 317 16.60 8.72 18.98
C HIS A 317 17.66 7.62 19.13
N SER A 318 18.05 6.94 18.05
CA SER A 318 19.01 5.84 18.08
C SER A 318 19.84 5.73 16.79
N ILE A 319 20.22 6.87 16.18
CA ILE A 319 20.97 6.87 14.91
C ILE A 319 22.32 6.17 15.10
N GLY A 320 23.08 6.51 16.15
CA GLY A 320 24.37 5.91 16.46
C GLY A 320 24.29 4.39 16.67
N GLN A 321 23.25 3.93 17.37
CA GLN A 321 22.98 2.50 17.52
C GLN A 321 22.65 1.85 16.17
N TYR A 322 21.78 2.47 15.36
CA TYR A 322 21.39 1.94 14.05
C TYR A 322 22.57 1.82 13.07
N VAL A 323 23.43 2.83 13.05
CA VAL A 323 24.68 2.84 12.27
C VAL A 323 25.61 1.72 12.73
N ASN A 324 25.86 1.60 14.03
CA ASN A 324 26.71 0.54 14.58
C ASN A 324 26.15 -0.86 14.29
N GLU A 325 24.84 -1.07 14.46
CA GLU A 325 24.19 -2.34 14.13
C GLU A 325 24.32 -2.69 12.65
N THR A 326 24.20 -1.71 11.76
CA THR A 326 24.31 -1.91 10.31
C THR A 326 25.74 -2.29 9.93
N ILE A 327 26.75 -1.59 10.45
CA ILE A 327 28.17 -1.89 10.21
C ILE A 327 28.54 -3.27 10.77
N LEU A 328 28.13 -3.58 12.00
CA LEU A 328 28.36 -4.90 12.60
C LEU A 328 27.66 -6.02 11.82
N THR A 329 26.49 -5.75 11.25
CA THR A 329 25.78 -6.72 10.39
C THR A 329 26.53 -6.95 9.09
N LEU A 330 27.10 -5.90 8.47
CA LEU A 330 27.97 -6.04 7.30
C LEU A 330 29.22 -6.87 7.64
N ARG A 331 29.92 -6.53 8.72
CA ARG A 331 31.11 -7.27 9.18
C ARG A 331 30.80 -8.75 9.42
N TRP A 332 29.68 -9.03 10.10
CA TRP A 332 29.22 -10.39 10.33
C TRP A 332 29.00 -11.14 9.02
N PHE A 333 28.33 -10.53 8.05
CA PHE A 333 28.05 -11.15 6.76
C PHE A 333 29.32 -11.43 5.95
N LEU A 334 30.26 -10.49 5.91
CA LEU A 334 31.55 -10.66 5.22
C LEU A 334 32.39 -11.77 5.86
N VAL A 335 32.46 -11.81 7.19
CA VAL A 335 33.17 -12.87 7.91
C VAL A 335 32.51 -14.24 7.70
N ASP A 336 31.17 -14.32 7.69
CA ASP A 336 30.48 -15.58 7.39
C ASP A 336 30.79 -16.07 5.96
N LYS A 337 30.85 -15.16 4.98
CA LYS A 337 31.27 -15.48 3.62
C LYS A 337 32.70 -16.01 3.55
N ILE A 338 33.64 -15.38 4.27
CA ILE A 338 35.03 -15.88 4.38
C ILE A 338 35.04 -17.29 4.98
N ILE A 339 34.26 -17.56 6.03
CA ILE A 339 34.16 -18.91 6.62
C ILE A 339 33.60 -19.92 5.61
N GLU A 340 32.57 -19.56 4.83
CA GLU A 340 32.01 -20.45 3.80
C GLU A 340 32.98 -20.71 2.65
N GLU A 341 33.83 -19.75 2.28
CA GLU A 341 34.92 -19.95 1.32
C GLU A 341 35.97 -20.91 1.88
N LEU A 342 36.44 -20.68 3.11
CA LEU A 342 37.39 -21.56 3.80
C LEU A 342 36.86 -22.99 3.92
N LYS A 343 35.56 -23.17 4.20
CA LYS A 343 34.93 -24.50 4.24
C LYS A 343 35.00 -25.24 2.91
N LYS A 344 34.87 -24.53 1.78
CA LYS A 344 34.96 -25.13 0.45
C LYS A 344 36.39 -25.54 0.11
N ASP A 345 37.37 -24.79 0.63
CA ASP A 345 38.79 -25.06 0.45
C ASP A 345 39.29 -26.26 1.30
N ILE A 346 38.51 -26.70 2.28
CA ILE A 346 38.79 -27.93 3.04
C ILE A 346 38.66 -29.14 2.11
N SER A 347 39.81 -29.66 1.70
CA SER A 347 39.89 -30.84 0.85
C SER A 347 39.49 -32.10 1.63
N SER A 348 38.71 -32.97 0.98
CA SER A 348 38.23 -34.24 1.55
C SER A 348 39.22 -35.39 1.38
N GLU A 349 40.44 -35.12 0.93
CA GLU A 349 41.45 -36.14 0.67
C GLU A 349 42.10 -36.64 1.98
N PRO A 350 42.38 -37.95 2.12
CA PRO A 350 42.88 -38.55 3.37
C PRO A 350 44.23 -38.00 3.88
N ASN A 351 45.01 -37.35 3.02
CA ASN A 351 46.38 -36.88 3.31
C ASN A 351 46.53 -35.36 3.20
N ALA A 352 45.43 -34.61 3.07
CA ALA A 352 45.53 -33.17 2.95
C ALA A 352 45.62 -32.50 4.33
N ASP A 353 46.58 -31.58 4.48
CA ASP A 353 46.75 -30.80 5.70
C ASP A 353 45.78 -29.62 5.73
N ASN A 354 44.70 -29.77 6.48
CA ASN A 354 43.68 -28.74 6.67
C ASN A 354 43.86 -27.97 8.00
N THR A 355 44.98 -28.15 8.72
CA THR A 355 45.15 -27.60 10.08
C THR A 355 45.14 -26.07 10.12
N GLU A 356 45.84 -25.41 9.20
CA GLU A 356 45.86 -23.95 9.09
C GLU A 356 44.48 -23.38 8.74
N THR A 357 43.81 -23.94 7.73
CA THR A 357 42.47 -23.54 7.30
C THR A 357 41.44 -23.70 8.42
N LEU A 358 41.53 -24.77 9.20
CA LEU A 358 40.65 -25.00 10.37
C LEU A 358 40.94 -24.02 11.51
N SER A 359 42.20 -23.71 11.79
CA SER A 359 42.58 -22.72 12.80
C SER A 359 42.04 -21.34 12.44
N LEU A 360 42.26 -20.91 11.21
CA LEU A 360 41.82 -19.62 10.69
C LEU A 360 40.28 -19.52 10.68
N ALA A 361 39.58 -20.57 10.26
CA ALA A 361 38.13 -20.65 10.38
C ALA A 361 37.68 -20.48 11.84
N MET A 362 38.32 -21.19 12.79
CA MET A 362 37.98 -21.13 14.21
C MET A 362 38.17 -19.72 14.81
N ASP A 363 39.18 -18.98 14.37
CA ASP A 363 39.39 -17.60 14.80
C ASP A 363 38.31 -16.66 14.25
N TYR A 364 37.88 -16.83 12.98
CA TYR A 364 36.72 -16.12 12.44
C TYR A 364 35.40 -16.48 13.16
N TYR A 365 35.23 -17.73 13.61
CA TYR A 365 34.08 -18.11 14.44
C TYR A 365 34.06 -17.34 15.78
N LYS A 366 35.21 -17.14 16.43
CA LYS A 366 35.30 -16.32 17.66
C LYS A 366 34.93 -14.88 17.37
N LEU A 367 35.36 -14.34 16.24
CA LEU A 367 35.02 -12.97 15.81
C LEU A 367 33.51 -12.79 15.57
N ILE A 368 32.84 -13.76 14.93
CA ILE A 368 31.37 -13.76 14.81
C ILE A 368 30.68 -13.75 16.17
N GLY A 369 31.23 -14.49 17.13
CA GLY A 369 30.74 -14.51 18.51
C GLY A 369 30.81 -13.12 19.17
N SER A 370 31.92 -12.41 18.98
CA SER A 370 32.07 -11.05 19.53
C SER A 370 31.11 -10.05 18.89
N PHE A 371 30.88 -10.12 17.58
CA PHE A 371 29.88 -9.30 16.89
C PHE A 371 28.45 -9.58 17.38
N SER A 372 28.09 -10.86 17.57
CA SER A 372 26.76 -11.25 18.06
C SER A 372 26.52 -10.76 19.48
N SER A 373 27.56 -10.80 20.33
CA SER A 373 27.51 -10.23 21.68
C SER A 373 27.30 -8.72 21.65
N LYS A 374 28.03 -7.99 20.77
CA LYS A 374 27.89 -6.53 20.62
C LYS A 374 26.54 -6.11 20.03
N LEU A 375 25.95 -6.92 19.15
CA LEU A 375 24.61 -6.70 18.57
C LEU A 375 23.47 -7.04 19.53
N GLY A 376 23.72 -7.71 20.66
CA GLY A 376 22.69 -8.14 21.60
C GLY A 376 21.71 -9.18 21.06
N ARG A 377 22.02 -9.81 19.92
CA ARG A 377 21.18 -10.83 19.26
C ARG A 377 22.01 -11.98 18.70
N VAL A 378 21.45 -13.18 18.76
CA VAL A 378 22.04 -14.37 18.12
C VAL A 378 21.59 -14.41 16.66
N MET A 379 22.52 -14.21 15.73
CA MET A 379 22.25 -14.33 14.29
C MET A 379 22.25 -15.82 13.89
N SER A 380 21.15 -16.30 13.32
CA SER A 380 21.03 -17.66 12.80
C SER A 380 21.58 -17.78 11.39
N ARG A 381 22.32 -18.84 11.10
CA ARG A 381 22.97 -19.10 9.79
C ARG A 381 22.05 -19.77 8.76
N TYR A 382 20.81 -20.08 9.13
CA TYR A 382 19.89 -20.75 8.23
C TYR A 382 19.46 -19.78 7.12
N HIS A 383 19.96 -20.07 5.91
CA HIS A 383 19.49 -19.47 4.68
C HIS A 383 18.01 -19.85 4.47
N ILE A 384 17.15 -18.86 4.26
CA ILE A 384 15.77 -19.06 3.77
C ILE A 384 15.82 -19.32 2.26
#